data_AF-A0A521DCJ3-F1
#
_entry.id   AF-A0A521DCJ3-F1
#
_cell.length_a   1.000
_cell.length_b   1.000
_cell.length_c   1.000
_cell.angle_alpha   90.00
_cell.angle_beta   90.00
_cell.angle_gamma   90.00
#
_symmetry.space_group_name_H-M   'P 1'
#
loop_
_entity.id
_entity.type
_entity.pdbx_description
1 polymer ?
#
loop_
_entity_poly.entity_id
_entity_poly.type
_entity_poly.pdbx_seq_one_letter_code
_entity_poly.pdbx_strand_id
1 'polypeptide(L)' 'MDPALLQVATFRSVLYYGAVYGIVLAVAVWIYRDAKARGSDRALAWFLATLVFTILPVLAYMYLHRDAGPTRRE' A
#
# COMPACT_ATOMS: atom_id res chain seq x y z
N MET A 1 -18.23 21.66 -6.64
CA MET A 1 -17.95 20.46 -7.46
C MET A 1 -19.20 19.61 -7.52
N ASP A 2 -19.49 19.00 -8.66
CA ASP A 2 -20.66 18.13 -8.84
C ASP A 2 -20.52 16.87 -7.95
N PRO A 3 -21.53 16.52 -7.12
CA PRO A 3 -21.49 15.34 -6.26
C PRO A 3 -21.29 14.03 -7.02
N ALA A 4 -21.78 13.92 -8.26
CA ALA A 4 -21.58 12.74 -9.09
C ALA A 4 -20.10 12.54 -9.45
N LEU A 5 -19.38 13.63 -9.75
CA LEU A 5 -17.94 13.58 -10.05
C LEU A 5 -17.12 13.17 -8.83
N LEU A 6 -17.51 13.61 -7.63
CA LEU A 6 -16.86 13.20 -6.38
C LEU A 6 -17.04 11.70 -6.10
N GLN A 7 -18.23 11.14 -6.35
CA GLN A 7 -18.47 9.71 -6.20
C GLN A 7 -17.62 8.87 -7.15
N VAL A 8 -17.54 9.26 -8.44
CA VAL A 8 -16.70 8.55 -9.42
C VAL A 8 -15.22 8.64 -9.05
N ALA A 9 -14.75 9.82 -8.65
CA ALA A 9 -13.36 10.01 -8.22
C ALA A 9 -13.03 9.16 -6.98
N THR A 10 -13.95 9.10 -6.02
CA THR A 10 -13.82 8.27 -4.81
C THR A 10 -13.77 6.80 -5.17
N PHE A 11 -14.71 6.32 -5.98
CA PHE A 11 -14.77 4.93 -6.42
C PHE A 11 -13.49 4.52 -7.16
N ARG A 12 -13.02 5.35 -8.10
CA ARG A 12 -11.76 5.13 -8.80
C ARG A 12 -10.58 5.06 -7.84
N SER A 13 -10.53 5.95 -6.85
CA SER A 13 -9.46 5.96 -5.84
C SER A 13 -9.49 4.68 -5.00
N VAL A 14 -10.67 4.25 -4.56
CA VAL A 14 -10.85 3.00 -3.80
C VAL A 14 -10.39 1.80 -4.63
N LEU A 15 -10.78 1.71 -5.90
CA LEU A 15 -10.33 0.63 -6.79
C LEU A 15 -8.82 0.64 -6.98
N TYR A 16 -8.24 1.82 -7.20
CA TYR A 16 -6.81 1.97 -7.41
C TYR A 16 -6.01 1.55 -6.18
N TYR A 17 -6.30 2.14 -5.02
CA TYR A 17 -5.61 1.79 -3.78
C TYR A 17 -5.92 0.37 -3.32
N GLY A 18 -7.15 -0.11 -3.51
CA GLY A 18 -7.54 -1.49 -3.21
C GLY A 18 -6.74 -2.49 -4.04
N ALA A 19 -6.57 -2.25 -5.34
CA ALA A 19 -5.75 -3.09 -6.20
C ALA A 19 -4.27 -3.09 -5.78
N VAL A 20 -3.69 -1.91 -5.54
CA VAL A 20 -2.29 -1.77 -5.12
C VAL A 20 -2.03 -2.51 -3.81
N TYR A 21 -2.82 -2.23 -2.77
CA TYR A 21 -2.64 -2.87 -1.47
C TYR A 21 -2.99 -4.37 -1.49
N GLY A 22 -3.98 -4.76 -2.31
CA GLY A 22 -4.31 -6.16 -2.54
C GLY A 22 -3.16 -6.95 -3.16
N ILE A 23 -2.47 -6.37 -4.16
CA ILE A 23 -1.29 -6.97 -4.79
C ILE A 23 -0.14 -7.08 -3.78
N VAL A 24 0.15 -6.02 -3.02
CA VAL A 24 1.19 -6.06 -1.97
C VAL A 24 0.92 -7.18 -0.98
N LEU A 25 -0.33 -7.33 -0.52
CA LEU A 25 -0.72 -8.42 0.38
C LEU A 25 -0.56 -9.79 -0.27
N ALA A 26 -0.99 -9.95 -1.51
CA ALA A 26 -0.86 -11.21 -2.25
C ALA A 26 0.61 -11.62 -2.40
N VAL A 27 1.50 -10.67 -2.70
CA VAL A 27 2.94 -10.88 -2.78
C VAL A 27 3.51 -11.27 -1.42
N ALA A 28 3.14 -10.59 -0.33
CA ALA A 28 3.60 -10.94 1.01
C ALA A 28 3.17 -12.37 1.39
N VAL A 29 1.91 -12.74 1.12
CA VAL A 29 1.41 -14.11 1.34
C VAL A 29 2.16 -15.12 0.48
N TRP A 30 2.47 -14.79 -0.77
CA TRP A 30 3.26 -15.66 -1.64
C TRP A 30 4.66 -15.90 -1.08
N ILE A 31 5.36 -14.86 -0.62
CA ILE A 31 6.68 -14.97 0.01
C ILE A 31 6.62 -15.82 1.28
N TYR A 32 5.59 -15.64 2.11
CA TYR A 32 5.38 -16.50 3.30
C TYR A 32 5.25 -17.98 2.91
N ARG A 33 4.43 -18.27 1.89
CA ARG A 33 4.20 -19.64 1.41
C ARG A 33 5.46 -20.24 0.81
N ASP A 34 6.21 -19.47 0.02
CA ASP A 34 7.49 -19.89 -0.55
C ASP A 34 8.53 -20.17 0.55
N ALA A 35 8.67 -19.27 1.53
CA ALA A 35 9.57 -19.46 2.66
C ALA A 35 9.21 -20.70 3.51
N LYS A 36 7.91 -20.94 3.74
CA LYS A 36 7.45 -22.17 4.40
C LYS A 36 7.75 -23.43 3.59
N ALA A 37 7.52 -23.39 2.28
CA ALA A 37 7.81 -24.53 1.39
C ALA A 37 9.31 -24.88 1.38
N ARG A 38 10.18 -23.89 1.62
CA ARG A 38 11.63 -24.06 1.76
C ARG A 38 12.09 -24.45 3.17
N GLY A 39 11.17 -24.63 4.12
CA GLY A 39 11.50 -25.00 5.50
C GLY A 39 12.08 -23.87 6.35
N SER A 40 11.83 -22.60 6.00
CA SER A 40 12.33 -21.46 6.76
C SER A 40 11.53 -21.21 8.04
N ASP A 41 12.21 -21.21 9.19
CA ASP A 41 11.63 -20.79 10.49
C ASP A 41 11.26 -19.30 10.54
N ARG A 42 11.73 -18.52 9.55
CA ARG A 42 11.53 -17.06 9.48
C ARG A 42 10.48 -16.65 8.46
N ALA A 43 9.63 -17.56 7.98
CA ALA A 43 8.61 -17.24 6.99
C ALA A 43 7.70 -16.06 7.39
N LEU A 44 7.33 -15.97 8.68
CA LEU A 44 6.55 -14.85 9.19
C LEU A 44 7.35 -13.53 9.19
N ALA A 45 8.65 -13.58 9.50
CA ALA A 45 9.51 -12.41 9.43
C ALA A 45 9.63 -11.89 7.99
N TRP A 46 9.71 -12.78 7.00
CA TRP A 46 9.71 -12.40 5.58
C TRP A 46 8.40 -11.75 5.12
N PHE A 47 7.26 -12.29 5.57
CA PHE A 47 5.96 -11.67 5.35
C PHE A 47 5.92 -10.24 5.91
N LEU A 48 6.27 -10.09 7.19
CA LEU A 48 6.22 -8.81 7.88
C LEU A 48 7.21 -7.82 7.29
N ALA A 49 8.43 -8.26 6.97
CA ALA A 49 9.43 -7.43 6.30
C ALA A 49 8.87 -6.89 4.97
N THR A 50 8.23 -7.74 4.16
CA THR A 50 7.63 -7.33 2.89
C THR A 50 6.61 -6.20 3.09
N LEU A 51 5.70 -6.35 4.06
CA LEU A 51 4.71 -5.32 4.36
C LEU A 51 5.34 -4.04 4.89
N VAL A 52 6.28 -4.16 5.83
CA VAL A 52 6.97 -3.02 6.45
C VAL A 52 7.71 -2.20 5.39
N PHE A 53 8.50 -2.84 4.54
CA PHE A 53 9.28 -2.15 3.52
C PHE A 53 8.45 -1.58 2.38
N THR A 54 7.24 -2.10 2.13
CA THR A 54 6.35 -1.58 1.07
C THR A 54 5.40 -0.51 1.57
N ILE A 55 4.96 -0.58 2.82
CA ILE A 55 3.94 0.31 3.38
C ILE A 55 4.57 1.49 4.15
N LEU A 56 5.57 1.25 5.00
CA LEU A 56 6.11 2.31 5.86
C LEU A 56 6.68 3.51 5.10
N PRO A 57 7.44 3.36 3.99
CA PRO A 57 7.94 4.52 3.25
C PRO A 57 6.83 5.41 2.71
N VAL A 58 5.72 4.80 2.26
CA VAL A 58 4.54 5.52 1.77
C VAL A 58 3.89 6.29 2.92
N LEU A 59 3.65 5.63 4.05
CA LEU A 59 3.09 6.28 5.24
C LEU A 59 3.98 7.40 5.75
N ALA A 60 5.30 7.19 5.78
CA ALA A 60 6.27 8.21 6.17
C ALA A 60 6.23 9.42 5.23
N TYR A 61 6.18 9.19 3.91
CA TYR A 61 6.03 10.26 2.94
C TYR A 61 4.73 11.06 3.17
N MET A 62 3.60 10.36 3.35
CA MET A 62 2.30 10.99 3.61
C MET A 62 2.29 11.76 4.93
N TYR A 63 2.96 11.23 5.97
CA TYR A 63 3.06 11.89 7.26
C TYR A 63 3.91 13.16 7.18
N LEU A 64 5.09 13.09 6.53
CA LEU A 64 5.98 14.23 6.35
C LEU A 64 5.35 15.37 5.53
N HIS A 65 4.53 15.03 4.53
CA HIS A 65 3.88 16.00 3.65
C HIS A 65 2.42 16.26 4.02
N ARG A 66 1.97 15.79 5.18
CA ARG A 66 0.58 15.93 5.63
C ARG A 66 0.13 17.40 5.64
N ASP A 67 0.99 18.29 6.12
CA ASP A 67 0.69 19.71 6.28
C ASP A 67 1.18 20.56 5.08
N ALA A 68 1.93 19.95 4.17
CA ALA A 68 2.31 20.56 2.90
C ALA A 68 1.12 20.49 1.95
N GLY A 69 0.27 21.52 1.99
CA GLY A 69 -0.76 21.72 0.96
C GLY A 69 -0.14 21.69 -0.44
N PRO A 70 -0.92 21.36 -1.49
CA PRO A 70 -0.38 21.28 -2.85
C PRO A 70 0.33 22.59 -3.18
N THR A 71 1.62 22.52 -3.51
CA THR A 71 2.38 23.69 -3.98
C THR A 71 1.60 24.29 -5.15
N ARG A 72 1.00 25.47 -4.92
CA ARG A 72 0.39 26.26 -5.99
C ARG A 72 1.54 26.57 -6.95
N ARG A 73 1.56 25.90 -8.09
CA ARG A 73 2.43 26.29 -9.20
C ARG A 73 1.90 27.64 -9.69
N GLU A 74 2.69 28.67 -9.46
CA GLU A 74 2.53 30.00 -10.08
C GLU A 74 2.90 29.93 -11.57
#